data_AF-A0A938XWA5-F1
#
_entry.id   AF-A0A938XWA5-F1
#
_cell.length_a   1.000
_cell.length_b   1.000
_cell.length_c   1.000
_cell.angle_alpha   90.00
_cell.angle_beta   90.00
_cell.angle_gamma   90.00
#
_symmetry.space_group_name_H-M   'P 1'
#
loop_
_entity.id
_entity.type
_entity.pdbx_description
1 polymer ?
#
loop_
_entity_poly.entity_id
_entity_poly.type
_entity_poly.pdbx_seq_one_letter_code
_entity_poly.pdbx_strand_id
1 'polypeptide(L)'
;MLIKLLLAIVITLLFYVRHKVGFKMKIFFHPLLLAPALGWLLSPSVLGVSEGSFSAGIIIGVLTELLWGSNLVDFTAGLQYGLLTSLLSVSLVALTANINLLFPLSLVVLLLYSWQETVASYFSEKKWYIYLMGVFNFLILLGAPLVEKILGWLPAEILGNITVAEGLIPAVALGFIFVQGIFPVFKRDNIWYYAYLLAVLMTTVLMINDEPWAVFFFPLVWYSIYYLWNQTKEVKFKKYFRYSLAVIVVITAALFLKFDSSYITTNVQYVLWAESLVALFAVLRFLKLTAIEGYFIMILLSIIGSKIGMFI
;
A
#
# COMPACT_ATOMS: atom_id res chain seq x y z
N MET A 1 13.07 -2.49 -24.20
CA MET A 1 11.72 -2.50 -24.83
C MET A 1 11.00 -3.83 -24.62
N LEU A 2 11.64 -4.97 -24.89
CA LEU A 2 11.04 -6.30 -24.72
C LEU A 2 10.56 -6.61 -23.29
N ILE A 3 11.37 -6.30 -22.26
CA ILE A 3 10.97 -6.45 -20.84
C ILE A 3 9.71 -5.65 -20.50
N LYS A 4 9.61 -4.39 -20.99
CA LYS A 4 8.45 -3.52 -20.74
C LYS A 4 7.17 -4.08 -21.35
N LEU A 5 7.28 -4.62 -22.57
CA LEU A 5 6.16 -5.28 -23.25
C LEU A 5 5.73 -6.54 -22.48
N LEU A 6 6.69 -7.37 -22.07
CA LEU A 6 6.42 -8.57 -21.28
C LEU A 6 5.72 -8.23 -19.96
N LEU A 7 6.19 -7.21 -19.23
CA LEU A 7 5.56 -6.75 -18.00
C LEU A 7 4.14 -6.23 -18.22
N ALA A 8 3.91 -5.43 -19.26
CA ALA A 8 2.57 -4.96 -19.60
C ALA A 8 1.61 -6.14 -19.86
N ILE A 9 2.08 -7.16 -20.59
CA ILE A 9 1.31 -8.37 -20.88
C ILE A 9 1.03 -9.16 -19.60
N VAL A 10 2.06 -9.42 -18.77
CA VAL A 10 1.93 -10.18 -17.52
C VAL A 10 0.95 -9.50 -16.56
N ILE A 11 1.08 -8.20 -16.33
CA ILE A 11 0.17 -7.44 -15.47
C ILE A 11 -1.25 -7.52 -16.04
N THR A 12 -1.44 -7.30 -17.33
CA THR A 12 -2.78 -7.34 -17.95
C THR A 12 -3.41 -8.74 -17.87
N LEU A 13 -2.62 -9.80 -18.07
CA LEU A 13 -3.07 -11.19 -17.93
C LEU A 13 -3.48 -11.53 -16.50
N LEU A 14 -2.79 -11.02 -15.47
CA LEU A 14 -3.19 -11.22 -14.08
C LEU A 14 -4.61 -10.72 -13.83
N PHE A 15 -4.95 -9.54 -14.35
CA PHE A 15 -6.30 -8.97 -14.24
C PHE A 15 -7.33 -9.75 -15.09
N TYR A 16 -6.92 -10.28 -16.25
CA TYR A 16 -7.77 -11.18 -17.05
C TYR A 16 -8.11 -12.48 -16.33
N VAL A 17 -7.08 -13.16 -15.81
CA VAL A 17 -7.22 -14.44 -15.08
C VAL A 17 -8.11 -14.23 -13.87
N ARG A 18 -7.91 -13.15 -13.11
CA ARG A 18 -8.76 -12.79 -11.98
C ARG A 18 -10.23 -12.65 -12.40
N HIS A 19 -10.50 -11.98 -13.52
CA HIS A 19 -11.87 -11.83 -14.03
C HIS A 19 -12.53 -13.19 -14.34
N LYS A 20 -11.76 -14.17 -14.81
CA LYS A 20 -12.24 -15.53 -15.10
C LYS A 20 -12.41 -16.41 -13.85
N VAL A 21 -11.50 -16.32 -12.88
CA VAL A 21 -11.48 -17.19 -11.69
C VAL A 21 -12.44 -16.68 -10.60
N GLY A 22 -12.81 -15.40 -10.63
CA GLY A 22 -13.80 -14.81 -9.74
C GLY A 22 -13.33 -14.68 -8.29
N PHE A 23 -14.29 -14.64 -7.34
CA PHE A 23 -14.03 -14.31 -5.93
C PHE A 23 -13.24 -15.40 -5.18
N LYS A 24 -13.22 -16.65 -5.65
CA LYS A 24 -12.63 -17.80 -4.93
C LYS A 24 -11.13 -17.68 -4.66
N MET A 25 -10.39 -17.03 -5.55
CA MET A 25 -8.93 -16.84 -5.42
C MET A 25 -8.54 -15.42 -5.02
N LYS A 26 -9.52 -14.58 -4.62
CA LYS A 26 -9.32 -13.14 -4.38
C LYS A 26 -8.13 -12.84 -3.47
N ILE A 27 -7.93 -13.66 -2.45
CA ILE A 27 -6.88 -13.51 -1.44
C ILE A 27 -5.48 -13.54 -2.05
N PHE A 28 -5.28 -14.24 -3.17
CA PHE A 28 -4.00 -14.28 -3.88
C PHE A 28 -3.76 -13.05 -4.77
N PHE A 29 -4.78 -12.22 -5.00
CA PHE A 29 -4.69 -11.02 -5.84
C PHE A 29 -4.53 -9.75 -4.99
N HIS A 30 -3.60 -9.78 -4.04
CA HIS A 30 -3.33 -8.68 -3.11
C HIS A 30 -1.93 -8.11 -3.33
N PRO A 31 -1.75 -6.77 -3.25
CA PRO A 31 -0.44 -6.11 -3.28
C PRO A 31 0.62 -6.81 -2.42
N LEU A 32 0.26 -7.22 -1.20
CA LEU A 32 1.19 -7.86 -0.25
C LEU A 32 1.80 -9.17 -0.76
N LEU A 33 1.15 -9.82 -1.72
CA LEU A 33 1.59 -11.09 -2.29
C LEU A 33 2.22 -10.88 -3.66
N LEU A 34 1.52 -10.16 -4.53
CA LEU A 34 1.89 -10.05 -5.94
C LEU A 34 2.99 -9.03 -6.19
N ALA A 35 3.12 -7.98 -5.36
CA ALA A 35 4.21 -7.02 -5.51
C ALA A 35 5.58 -7.64 -5.14
N PRO A 36 5.73 -8.38 -4.01
CA PRO A 36 6.95 -9.16 -3.75
C PRO A 36 7.22 -10.22 -4.81
N ALA A 37 6.19 -10.95 -5.27
CA ALA A 37 6.36 -11.96 -6.30
C ALA A 37 6.87 -11.37 -7.63
N LEU A 38 6.36 -10.20 -8.03
CA LEU A 38 6.85 -9.47 -9.20
C LEU A 38 8.28 -8.96 -8.98
N GLY A 39 8.58 -8.43 -7.79
CA GLY A 39 9.92 -8.00 -7.42
C GLY A 39 10.95 -9.14 -7.48
N TRP A 40 10.56 -10.33 -7.03
CA TRP A 40 11.39 -11.55 -7.17
C TRP A 40 11.59 -11.94 -8.63
N LEU A 41 10.54 -11.90 -9.44
CA LEU A 41 10.63 -12.17 -10.89
C LEU A 41 11.61 -11.21 -11.58
N LEU A 42 11.67 -9.95 -11.15
CA LEU A 42 12.56 -8.91 -11.70
C LEU A 42 14.00 -8.97 -11.15
N SER A 43 14.26 -9.80 -10.14
CA SER A 43 15.58 -9.90 -9.53
C SER A 43 16.65 -10.41 -10.51
N PRO A 44 17.95 -10.19 -10.22
CA PRO A 44 19.03 -10.59 -11.10
C PRO A 44 19.08 -12.10 -11.37
N SER A 45 18.64 -12.90 -10.41
CA SER A 45 18.62 -14.36 -10.49
C SER A 45 17.51 -14.93 -11.38
N VAL A 46 16.50 -14.14 -11.76
CA VAL A 46 15.35 -14.61 -12.54
C VAL A 46 15.27 -13.93 -13.91
N LEU A 47 15.15 -12.60 -13.96
CA LEU A 47 15.08 -11.85 -15.23
C LEU A 47 16.26 -10.88 -15.44
N GLY A 48 17.18 -10.76 -14.49
CA GLY A 48 18.38 -9.94 -14.70
C GLY A 48 18.13 -8.43 -14.69
N VAL A 49 17.03 -7.92 -14.12
CA VAL A 49 16.62 -6.51 -14.29
C VAL A 49 17.28 -5.59 -13.27
N SER A 50 17.09 -5.82 -11.98
CA SER A 50 17.70 -4.96 -10.94
C SER A 50 17.84 -5.64 -9.58
N GLU A 51 18.97 -5.40 -8.91
CA GLU A 51 19.20 -5.79 -7.52
C GLU A 51 18.20 -5.12 -6.58
N GLY A 52 17.86 -5.74 -5.44
CA GLY A 52 16.90 -5.14 -4.48
C GLY A 52 15.43 -5.11 -4.92
N SER A 53 15.09 -5.57 -6.13
CA SER A 53 13.71 -5.57 -6.65
C SER A 53 12.71 -6.31 -5.75
N PHE A 54 13.15 -7.35 -5.04
CA PHE A 54 12.31 -8.08 -4.09
C PHE A 54 11.94 -7.22 -2.86
N SER A 55 12.94 -6.57 -2.24
CA SER A 55 12.74 -5.67 -1.11
C SER A 55 11.85 -4.47 -1.50
N ALA A 56 12.05 -3.93 -2.70
CA ALA A 56 11.16 -2.92 -3.28
C ALA A 56 9.70 -3.44 -3.39
N GLY A 57 9.53 -4.68 -3.83
CA GLY A 57 8.25 -5.38 -3.88
C GLY A 57 7.56 -5.50 -2.53
N ILE A 58 8.32 -5.83 -1.46
CA ILE A 58 7.82 -5.88 -0.09
C ILE A 58 7.35 -4.50 0.36
N ILE A 59 8.20 -3.48 0.26
CA ILE A 59 7.89 -2.13 0.74
C ILE A 59 6.66 -1.57 0.01
N ILE A 60 6.63 -1.65 -1.32
CA ILE A 60 5.50 -1.16 -2.12
C ILE A 60 4.23 -1.96 -1.82
N GLY A 61 4.33 -3.29 -1.68
CA GLY A 61 3.20 -4.14 -1.31
C GLY A 61 2.59 -3.71 0.02
N VAL A 62 3.40 -3.60 1.06
CA VAL A 62 3.00 -3.15 2.40
C VAL A 62 2.37 -1.76 2.35
N LEU A 63 3.05 -0.77 1.77
CA LEU A 63 2.54 0.60 1.70
C LEU A 63 1.19 0.67 0.98
N THR A 64 1.04 -0.09 -0.10
CA THR A 64 -0.22 -0.12 -0.86
C THR A 64 -1.36 -0.75 -0.05
N GLU A 65 -1.09 -1.85 0.69
CA GLU A 65 -2.09 -2.44 1.58
C GLU A 65 -2.51 -1.45 2.68
N LEU A 66 -1.55 -0.75 3.28
CA LEU A 66 -1.84 0.21 4.33
C LEU A 66 -2.65 1.40 3.81
N LEU A 67 -2.27 1.97 2.66
CA LEU A 67 -2.90 3.15 2.08
C LEU A 67 -4.37 2.91 1.69
N TRP A 68 -4.69 1.76 1.10
CA TRP A 68 -6.08 1.45 0.73
C TRP A 68 -6.87 0.78 1.87
N GLY A 69 -6.18 0.13 2.81
CA GLY A 69 -6.79 -0.53 3.96
C GLY A 69 -7.92 -1.47 3.56
N SER A 70 -9.02 -1.44 4.31
CA SER A 70 -10.16 -2.35 4.10
C SER A 70 -10.85 -2.21 2.74
N ASN A 71 -10.55 -1.17 1.95
CA ASN A 71 -11.07 -1.03 0.59
C ASN A 71 -10.54 -2.13 -0.36
N LEU A 72 -9.39 -2.73 -0.06
CA LEU A 72 -8.84 -3.85 -0.84
C LEU A 72 -9.62 -5.16 -0.64
N VAL A 73 -10.47 -5.23 0.38
CA VAL A 73 -11.39 -6.36 0.58
C VAL A 73 -12.51 -6.38 -0.45
N ASP A 74 -12.77 -5.29 -1.17
CA ASP A 74 -13.68 -5.21 -2.31
C ASP A 74 -12.91 -4.91 -3.60
N PHE A 75 -13.24 -5.62 -4.68
CA PHE A 75 -12.49 -5.45 -5.92
C PHE A 75 -12.78 -4.12 -6.62
N THR A 76 -14.07 -3.79 -6.69
CA THR A 76 -14.54 -2.56 -7.32
C THR A 76 -14.20 -1.34 -6.49
N ALA A 77 -14.24 -1.47 -5.16
CA ALA A 77 -13.96 -0.34 -4.26
C ALA A 77 -12.46 0.01 -4.21
N GLY A 78 -11.55 -0.97 -4.27
CA GLY A 78 -10.13 -0.68 -4.06
C GLY A 78 -9.14 -1.68 -4.63
N LEU A 79 -9.40 -2.99 -4.57
CA LEU A 79 -8.37 -4.00 -4.88
C LEU A 79 -7.79 -3.86 -6.27
N GLN A 80 -8.64 -3.58 -7.27
CA GLN A 80 -8.19 -3.46 -8.64
C GLN A 80 -7.17 -2.33 -8.82
N TYR A 81 -7.38 -1.23 -8.10
CA TYR A 81 -6.57 -0.04 -8.19
C TYR A 81 -5.31 -0.18 -7.37
N GLY A 82 -5.43 -0.63 -6.11
CA GLY A 82 -4.27 -0.91 -5.26
C GLY A 82 -3.32 -1.93 -5.91
N LEU A 83 -3.85 -3.05 -6.40
CA LEU A 83 -3.01 -4.06 -7.04
C LEU A 83 -2.29 -3.53 -8.30
N LEU A 84 -3.00 -2.77 -9.14
CA LEU A 84 -2.39 -2.23 -10.35
C LEU A 84 -1.32 -1.18 -10.00
N THR A 85 -1.60 -0.33 -9.01
CA THR A 85 -0.65 0.62 -8.45
C THR A 85 0.61 -0.09 -7.99
N SER A 86 0.49 -1.13 -7.17
CA SER A 86 1.67 -1.82 -6.63
C SER A 86 2.51 -2.48 -7.73
N LEU A 87 1.89 -3.13 -8.71
CA LEU A 87 2.61 -3.86 -9.76
C LEU A 87 3.33 -2.91 -10.73
N LEU A 88 2.67 -1.82 -11.12
CA LEU A 88 3.30 -0.81 -11.97
C LEU A 88 4.41 -0.06 -11.24
N SER A 89 4.24 0.22 -9.95
CA SER A 89 5.25 0.91 -9.15
C SER A 89 6.51 0.05 -9.00
N VAL A 90 6.38 -1.23 -8.64
CA VAL A 90 7.52 -2.17 -8.58
C VAL A 90 8.22 -2.28 -9.92
N SER A 91 7.44 -2.38 -11.01
CA SER A 91 7.99 -2.46 -12.36
C SER A 91 8.80 -1.22 -12.72
N LEU A 92 8.27 -0.02 -12.44
CA LEU A 92 8.96 1.23 -12.73
C LEU A 92 10.21 1.40 -11.88
N VAL A 93 10.12 1.12 -10.58
CA VAL A 93 11.26 1.16 -9.66
C VAL A 93 12.41 0.27 -10.17
N ALA A 94 12.11 -0.97 -10.54
CA ALA A 94 13.12 -1.90 -11.06
C ALA A 94 13.70 -1.42 -12.40
N LEU A 95 12.86 -0.87 -13.29
CA LEU A 95 13.30 -0.32 -14.57
C LEU A 95 14.13 0.97 -14.43
N THR A 96 14.02 1.68 -13.31
CA THR A 96 14.82 2.86 -12.97
C THR A 96 15.91 2.54 -11.94
N ALA A 97 16.37 1.29 -11.88
CA ALA A 97 17.47 0.84 -11.01
C ALA A 97 17.30 1.19 -9.51
N ASN A 98 16.07 1.22 -9.01
CA ASN A 98 15.72 1.54 -7.62
C ASN A 98 16.21 2.92 -7.12
N ILE A 99 16.35 3.92 -8.01
CA ILE A 99 16.79 5.28 -7.62
C ILE A 99 15.92 5.86 -6.50
N ASN A 100 14.59 5.69 -6.59
CA ASN A 100 13.66 6.08 -5.53
C ASN A 100 12.40 5.20 -5.59
N LEU A 101 11.95 4.69 -4.43
CA LEU A 101 10.79 3.80 -4.34
C LEU A 101 9.44 4.53 -4.44
N LEU A 102 9.38 5.74 -3.88
CA LEU A 102 8.13 6.47 -3.71
C LEU A 102 7.75 7.35 -4.88
N PHE A 103 8.72 7.89 -5.62
CA PHE A 103 8.40 8.70 -6.77
C PHE A 103 7.60 7.90 -7.82
N PRO A 104 7.98 6.66 -8.19
CA PRO A 104 7.15 5.82 -9.04
C PRO A 104 5.80 5.48 -8.42
N LEU A 105 5.73 5.20 -7.11
CA LEU A 105 4.46 4.97 -6.41
C LEU A 105 3.53 6.18 -6.55
N SER A 106 3.99 7.37 -6.19
CA SER A 106 3.25 8.63 -6.24
C SER A 106 2.74 8.92 -7.66
N LEU A 107 3.63 8.78 -8.65
CA LEU A 107 3.32 8.97 -10.06
C LEU A 107 2.22 8.01 -10.51
N VAL A 108 2.36 6.72 -10.20
CA VAL A 108 1.38 5.71 -10.59
C VAL A 108 0.05 5.97 -9.91
N VAL A 109 0.02 6.32 -8.61
CA VAL A 109 -1.21 6.70 -7.91
C VAL A 109 -1.93 7.84 -8.62
N LEU A 110 -1.22 8.92 -8.96
CA LEU A 110 -1.80 10.07 -9.66
C LEU A 110 -2.37 9.70 -11.04
N LEU A 111 -1.58 8.98 -11.84
CA LEU A 111 -1.97 8.59 -13.20
C LEU A 111 -3.14 7.62 -13.18
N LEU A 112 -3.16 6.69 -12.23
CA LEU A 112 -4.18 5.66 -12.13
C LEU A 112 -5.49 6.22 -11.57
N TYR A 113 -5.43 7.19 -10.65
CA TYR A 113 -6.60 7.94 -10.22
C TYR A 113 -7.18 8.77 -11.37
N SER A 114 -6.33 9.46 -12.14
CA SER A 114 -6.75 10.22 -13.32
C SER A 114 -7.38 9.32 -14.39
N TRP A 115 -6.80 8.14 -14.62
CA TRP A 115 -7.34 7.13 -15.52
C TRP A 115 -8.68 6.56 -15.04
N GLN A 116 -8.81 6.35 -13.73
CA GLN A 116 -10.03 5.83 -13.12
C GLN A 116 -11.21 6.78 -13.37
N GLU A 117 -11.02 8.06 -13.09
CA GLU A 117 -12.05 9.10 -13.27
C GLU A 117 -12.47 9.25 -14.74
N THR A 118 -11.51 9.14 -15.67
CA THR A 118 -11.73 9.43 -17.09
C THR A 118 -12.17 8.22 -17.93
N VAL A 119 -11.67 7.01 -17.63
CA VAL A 119 -11.84 5.83 -18.50
C VAL A 119 -12.52 4.68 -17.79
N ALA A 120 -12.10 4.33 -16.56
CA ALA A 120 -12.63 3.16 -15.87
C ALA A 120 -14.10 3.34 -15.46
N SER A 121 -14.49 4.54 -15.05
CA SER A 121 -15.87 4.92 -14.71
C SER A 121 -16.86 4.67 -15.88
N TYR A 122 -16.43 4.88 -17.12
CA TYR A 122 -17.29 4.76 -18.30
C TYR A 122 -17.23 3.40 -19.01
N PHE A 123 -16.10 2.68 -18.89
CA PHE A 123 -15.82 1.53 -19.76
C PHE A 123 -15.51 0.22 -19.03
N SER A 124 -15.47 0.19 -17.70
CA SER A 124 -15.09 -1.00 -16.91
C SER A 124 -15.91 -2.27 -17.22
N GLU A 125 -17.16 -2.13 -17.66
CA GLU A 125 -18.03 -3.26 -18.01
C GLU A 125 -17.85 -3.75 -19.46
N LYS A 126 -17.09 -3.02 -20.28
CA LYS A 126 -16.92 -3.36 -21.70
C LYS A 126 -15.79 -4.37 -21.89
N LYS A 127 -15.98 -5.33 -22.80
CA LYS A 127 -14.97 -6.35 -23.16
C LYS A 127 -13.62 -5.76 -23.56
N TRP A 128 -13.60 -4.55 -24.12
CA TRP A 128 -12.38 -3.89 -24.58
C TRP A 128 -11.63 -3.11 -23.49
N TYR A 129 -12.19 -3.00 -22.28
CA TYR A 129 -11.51 -2.40 -21.12
C TYR A 129 -10.16 -3.03 -20.84
N ILE A 130 -10.03 -4.35 -21.04
CA ILE A 130 -8.77 -5.03 -20.79
C ILE A 130 -7.67 -4.67 -21.79
N TYR A 131 -8.04 -4.36 -23.03
CA TYR A 131 -7.10 -3.85 -24.02
C TYR A 131 -6.65 -2.43 -23.67
N LEU A 132 -7.56 -1.57 -23.24
CA LEU A 132 -7.20 -0.24 -22.74
C LEU A 132 -6.26 -0.32 -21.54
N MET A 133 -6.53 -1.21 -20.60
CA MET A 133 -5.65 -1.46 -19.46
C MET A 133 -4.26 -1.91 -19.91
N GLY A 134 -4.18 -2.80 -20.91
CA GLY A 134 -2.91 -3.21 -21.50
C GLY A 134 -2.14 -2.06 -22.15
N VAL A 135 -2.83 -1.20 -22.90
CA VAL A 135 -2.24 0.01 -23.49
C VAL A 135 -1.74 0.97 -22.41
N PHE A 136 -2.56 1.23 -21.39
CA PHE A 136 -2.21 2.08 -20.26
C PHE A 136 -0.96 1.58 -19.53
N ASN A 137 -0.92 0.28 -19.18
CA ASN A 137 0.22 -0.36 -18.55
C ASN A 137 1.49 -0.20 -19.41
N PHE A 138 1.36 -0.44 -20.72
CA PHE A 138 2.48 -0.32 -21.63
C PHE A 138 3.00 1.13 -21.73
N LEU A 139 2.11 2.12 -21.82
CA LEU A 139 2.49 3.54 -21.86
C LEU A 139 3.23 3.98 -20.60
N ILE A 140 2.74 3.58 -19.42
CA ILE A 140 3.42 3.87 -18.15
C ILE A 140 4.83 3.28 -18.14
N LEU A 141 4.97 2.00 -18.50
CA LEU A 141 6.28 1.33 -18.50
C LEU A 141 7.23 1.89 -19.58
N LEU A 142 6.70 2.35 -20.71
CA LEU A 142 7.47 3.10 -21.70
C LEU A 142 8.05 4.38 -21.12
N GLY A 143 7.32 5.05 -20.22
CA GLY A 143 7.73 6.26 -19.50
C GLY A 143 8.92 6.10 -18.55
N ALA A 144 9.37 4.87 -18.23
CA ALA A 144 10.50 4.64 -17.32
C ALA A 144 11.76 5.48 -17.58
N PRO A 145 12.26 5.69 -18.82
CA PRO A 145 13.45 6.50 -19.09
C PRO A 145 13.21 7.99 -18.84
N LEU A 146 11.95 8.45 -18.98
CA LEU A 146 11.57 9.81 -18.62
C LEU A 146 11.59 9.96 -17.10
N VAL A 147 11.05 8.98 -16.37
CA VAL A 147 11.10 8.93 -14.90
C VAL A 147 12.55 8.95 -14.41
N GLU A 148 13.42 8.12 -14.99
CA GLU A 148 14.85 8.09 -14.69
C GLU A 148 15.52 9.45 -14.93
N LYS A 149 15.24 10.11 -16.06
CA LYS A 149 15.75 11.46 -16.34
C LYS A 149 15.24 12.51 -15.35
N ILE A 150 13.96 12.49 -15.01
CA ILE A 150 13.37 13.42 -14.04
C ILE A 150 14.03 13.22 -12.67
N LEU A 151 14.18 11.97 -12.23
CA LEU A 151 14.86 11.64 -10.98
C LEU A 151 16.33 12.09 -11.00
N GLY A 152 17.02 11.95 -12.12
CA GLY A 152 18.40 12.43 -12.29
C GLY A 152 18.54 13.96 -12.33
N TRP A 153 17.46 14.70 -12.59
CA TRP A 153 17.44 16.16 -12.55
C TRP A 153 17.10 16.72 -11.17
N LEU A 154 16.52 15.91 -10.28
CA LEU A 154 16.18 16.35 -8.93
C LEU A 154 17.47 16.52 -8.09
N PRO A 155 17.67 17.68 -7.46
CA PRO A 155 18.73 17.84 -6.48
C PRO A 155 18.64 16.79 -5.38
N ALA A 156 19.79 16.30 -4.89
CA ALA A 156 19.85 15.31 -3.82
C ALA A 156 19.09 15.75 -2.56
N GLU A 157 19.05 17.05 -2.27
CA GLU A 157 18.28 17.64 -1.17
C GLU A 157 16.76 17.43 -1.33
N ILE A 158 16.23 17.50 -2.57
CA ILE A 158 14.81 17.24 -2.82
C ILE A 158 14.51 15.75 -2.67
N LEU A 159 15.42 14.88 -3.13
CA LEU A 159 15.30 13.44 -2.91
C LEU A 159 15.34 13.10 -1.42
N GLY A 160 16.24 13.71 -0.64
CA GLY A 160 16.28 13.55 0.81
C GLY A 160 15.01 14.03 1.52
N ASN A 161 14.41 15.14 1.07
CA ASN A 161 13.13 15.61 1.60
C ASN A 161 11.96 14.67 1.25
N ILE A 162 11.98 14.08 0.05
CA ILE A 162 11.04 13.02 -0.31
C ILE A 162 11.24 11.82 0.61
N THR A 163 12.50 11.47 0.92
CA THR A 163 12.86 10.41 1.87
C THR A 163 12.32 10.66 3.29
N VAL A 164 12.38 11.89 3.80
CA VAL A 164 11.76 12.24 5.09
C VAL A 164 10.24 12.09 5.05
N ALA A 165 9.60 12.46 3.94
CA ALA A 165 8.17 12.22 3.75
C ALA A 165 7.81 10.71 3.73
N GLU A 166 8.76 9.81 3.42
CA GLU A 166 8.56 8.35 3.43
C GLU A 166 8.10 7.84 4.80
N GLY A 167 8.68 8.36 5.89
CA GLY A 167 8.32 7.95 7.25
C GLY A 167 6.89 8.32 7.64
N LEU A 168 6.35 9.41 7.08
CA LEU A 168 5.02 9.93 7.43
C LEU A 168 3.89 9.23 6.69
N ILE A 169 4.17 8.58 5.56
CA ILE A 169 3.16 7.89 4.75
C ILE A 169 2.53 6.70 5.48
N PRO A 170 3.31 5.78 6.09
CA PRO A 170 2.76 4.75 6.96
C PRO A 170 1.94 5.31 8.11
N ALA A 171 2.30 6.48 8.66
CA ALA A 171 1.56 7.12 9.75
C ALA A 171 0.12 7.48 9.34
N VAL A 172 -0.04 8.11 8.16
CA VAL A 172 -1.35 8.47 7.61
C VAL A 172 -2.18 7.22 7.35
N ALA A 173 -1.55 6.22 6.74
CA ALA A 173 -2.18 4.96 6.40
C ALA A 173 -2.66 4.20 7.65
N LEU A 174 -1.84 4.15 8.70
CA LEU A 174 -2.18 3.56 10.00
C LEU A 174 -3.28 4.35 10.71
N GLY A 175 -3.25 5.69 10.64
CA GLY A 175 -4.33 6.55 11.12
C GLY A 175 -5.67 6.24 10.43
N PHE A 176 -5.64 6.03 9.11
CA PHE A 176 -6.83 5.61 8.36
C PHE A 176 -7.33 4.22 8.75
N ILE A 177 -6.45 3.24 8.91
CA ILE A 177 -6.82 1.90 9.39
C ILE A 177 -7.42 1.98 10.80
N PHE A 178 -6.89 2.86 11.66
CA PHE A 178 -7.45 3.12 12.98
C PHE A 178 -8.88 3.68 12.90
N VAL A 179 -9.15 4.63 11.99
CA VAL A 179 -10.50 5.14 11.70
C VAL A 179 -11.43 4.00 11.29
N GLN A 180 -11.01 3.19 10.31
CA GLN A 180 -11.80 2.05 9.82
C GLN A 180 -12.07 1.01 10.91
N GLY A 181 -11.10 0.86 11.83
CA GLY A 181 -11.19 0.02 13.01
C GLY A 181 -12.34 0.40 13.94
N ILE A 182 -12.41 1.69 14.28
CA ILE A 182 -13.37 2.23 15.25
C ILE A 182 -14.75 2.46 14.60
N PHE A 183 -14.77 3.02 13.38
CA PHE A 183 -15.98 3.37 12.64
C PHE A 183 -16.01 2.63 11.29
N PRO A 184 -16.36 1.34 11.28
CA PRO A 184 -16.42 0.59 10.03
C PRO A 184 -17.50 1.19 9.12
N VAL A 185 -17.07 1.64 7.94
CA VAL A 185 -17.95 2.22 6.92
C VAL A 185 -18.73 1.12 6.17
N PHE A 186 -18.21 -0.10 6.12
CA PHE A 186 -18.83 -1.23 5.43
C PHE A 186 -19.95 -1.89 6.26
N LYS A 187 -21.19 -1.85 5.75
CA LYS A 187 -22.37 -2.44 6.39
C LYS A 187 -22.52 -3.97 6.22
N ARG A 188 -21.73 -4.63 5.36
CA ARG A 188 -21.76 -6.09 5.14
C ARG A 188 -20.60 -6.75 5.87
N ASP A 189 -20.86 -7.78 6.68
CA ASP A 189 -19.89 -8.66 7.37
C ASP A 189 -18.59 -8.02 7.91
N ASN A 190 -18.75 -7.15 8.90
CA ASN A 190 -17.67 -6.48 9.64
C ASN A 190 -16.43 -7.35 9.98
N ILE A 191 -16.57 -8.65 10.27
CA ILE A 191 -15.42 -9.47 10.70
C ILE A 191 -14.46 -9.81 9.58
N TRP A 192 -14.94 -10.03 8.35
CA TRP A 192 -14.06 -10.33 7.23
C TRP A 192 -13.05 -9.18 6.99
N TYR A 193 -13.52 -7.94 7.17
CA TYR A 193 -12.69 -6.74 7.09
C TYR A 193 -11.73 -6.60 8.27
N TYR A 194 -12.17 -6.87 9.51
CA TYR A 194 -11.28 -6.86 10.67
C TYR A 194 -10.19 -7.94 10.58
N ALA A 195 -10.57 -9.15 10.15
CA ALA A 195 -9.65 -10.26 9.93
C ALA A 195 -8.60 -9.92 8.87
N TYR A 196 -9.02 -9.29 7.78
CA TYR A 196 -8.13 -8.78 6.75
C TYR A 196 -7.14 -7.75 7.31
N LEU A 197 -7.62 -6.69 7.96
CA LEU A 197 -6.75 -5.63 8.48
C LEU A 197 -5.76 -6.16 9.52
N LEU A 198 -6.18 -7.09 10.37
CA LEU A 198 -5.28 -7.77 11.31
C LEU A 198 -4.24 -8.60 10.57
N ALA A 199 -4.64 -9.37 9.55
CA ALA A 199 -3.70 -10.14 8.73
C ALA A 199 -2.68 -9.23 8.02
N VAL A 200 -3.12 -8.10 7.46
CA VAL A 200 -2.22 -7.10 6.86
C VAL A 200 -1.24 -6.56 7.88
N LEU A 201 -1.70 -6.10 9.04
CA LEU A 201 -0.83 -5.48 10.03
C LEU A 201 0.15 -6.48 10.64
N MET A 202 -0.30 -7.69 10.98
CA MET A 202 0.58 -8.75 11.50
C MET A 202 1.64 -9.14 10.46
N THR A 203 1.24 -9.29 9.20
CA THR A 203 2.18 -9.60 8.12
C THR A 203 3.16 -8.45 7.89
N THR A 204 2.68 -7.21 7.95
CA THR A 204 3.50 -5.99 7.85
C THR A 204 4.57 -5.96 8.94
N VAL A 205 4.19 -6.21 10.21
CA VAL A 205 5.13 -6.27 11.34
C VAL A 205 6.23 -7.31 11.08
N LEU A 206 5.87 -8.49 10.60
CA LEU A 206 6.86 -9.54 10.30
C LEU A 206 7.77 -9.15 9.11
N MET A 207 7.19 -8.64 8.02
CA MET A 207 7.95 -8.25 6.83
C MET A 207 8.96 -7.12 7.11
N ILE A 208 8.63 -6.17 7.99
CA ILE A 208 9.54 -5.08 8.38
C ILE A 208 10.68 -5.58 9.26
N ASN A 209 10.48 -6.68 9.99
CA ASN A 209 11.52 -7.34 10.78
C ASN A 209 12.30 -8.38 9.97
N ASP A 210 12.47 -8.15 8.67
CA ASP A 210 13.26 -9.00 7.76
C ASP A 210 12.80 -10.47 7.65
N GLU A 211 11.50 -10.74 7.85
CA GLU A 211 10.92 -12.08 7.67
C GLU A 211 10.17 -12.21 6.33
N PRO A 212 10.86 -12.48 5.20
CA PRO A 212 10.24 -12.47 3.86
C PRO A 212 9.22 -13.61 3.65
N TRP A 213 9.27 -14.68 4.45
CA TRP A 213 8.26 -15.74 4.41
C TRP A 213 6.89 -15.29 4.96
N ALA A 214 6.82 -14.13 5.62
CA ALA A 214 5.59 -13.56 6.14
C ALA A 214 4.52 -13.34 5.05
N VAL A 215 4.93 -13.25 3.77
CA VAL A 215 4.01 -13.22 2.61
C VAL A 215 3.00 -14.37 2.67
N PHE A 216 3.42 -15.57 3.08
CA PHE A 216 2.54 -16.74 3.20
C PHE A 216 1.63 -16.68 4.44
N PHE A 217 1.99 -15.88 5.43
CA PHE A 217 1.24 -15.70 6.67
C PHE A 217 -0.07 -14.93 6.43
N PHE A 218 -0.07 -13.95 5.52
CA PHE A 218 -1.24 -13.16 5.17
C PHE A 218 -2.50 -13.99 4.83
N PRO A 219 -2.50 -14.88 3.82
CA PRO A 219 -3.68 -15.66 3.48
C PRO A 219 -4.09 -16.62 4.60
N LEU A 220 -3.11 -17.18 5.33
CA LEU A 220 -3.35 -18.12 6.43
C LEU A 220 -4.06 -17.43 7.60
N VAL A 221 -3.57 -16.28 8.05
CA VAL A 221 -4.14 -15.51 9.16
C VAL A 221 -5.53 -15.03 8.80
N TRP A 222 -5.70 -14.46 7.60
CA TRP A 222 -7.00 -13.93 7.19
C TRP A 222 -8.08 -15.03 7.18
N TYR A 223 -7.80 -16.19 6.56
CA TYR A 223 -8.73 -17.31 6.57
C TYR A 223 -8.97 -17.88 7.96
N SER A 224 -7.92 -18.06 8.75
CA SER A 224 -8.02 -18.68 10.09
C SER A 224 -8.90 -17.83 11.01
N ILE A 225 -8.68 -16.51 11.03
CA ILE A 225 -9.48 -15.59 11.84
C ILE A 225 -10.95 -15.62 11.39
N TYR A 226 -11.21 -15.57 10.08
CA TYR A 226 -12.57 -15.63 9.57
C TYR A 226 -13.27 -16.96 9.88
N TYR A 227 -12.56 -18.07 9.72
CA TYR A 227 -13.11 -19.39 9.98
C TYR A 227 -13.46 -19.58 11.46
N LEU A 228 -12.56 -19.22 12.36
CA LEU A 228 -12.79 -19.25 13.81
C LEU A 228 -14.00 -18.41 14.22
N TRP A 229 -14.16 -17.25 13.58
CA TRP A 229 -15.34 -16.41 13.80
C TRP A 229 -16.63 -17.07 13.32
N ASN A 230 -16.63 -17.67 12.13
CA ASN A 230 -17.84 -18.29 11.57
C ASN A 230 -18.36 -19.45 12.44
N GLN A 231 -17.47 -20.10 13.20
CA GLN A 231 -17.82 -21.16 14.14
C GLN A 231 -18.41 -20.63 15.46
N THR A 232 -17.93 -19.49 15.97
CA THR A 232 -18.32 -18.99 17.30
C THR A 232 -19.52 -18.04 17.26
N LYS A 233 -19.63 -17.19 16.23
CA LYS A 233 -20.71 -16.19 16.03
C LYS A 233 -21.02 -15.29 17.25
N GLU A 234 -20.12 -15.21 18.23
CA GLU A 234 -20.36 -14.45 19.46
C GLU A 234 -20.14 -12.95 19.27
N VAL A 235 -21.11 -12.13 19.66
CA VAL A 235 -21.04 -10.65 19.55
C VAL A 235 -19.84 -10.06 20.32
N LYS A 236 -19.36 -10.73 21.38
CA LYS A 236 -18.20 -10.29 22.18
C LYS A 236 -16.89 -10.29 21.37
N PHE A 237 -16.69 -11.25 20.47
CA PHE A 237 -15.48 -11.34 19.65
C PHE A 237 -15.28 -10.11 18.73
N LYS A 238 -16.36 -9.44 18.29
CA LYS A 238 -16.27 -8.20 17.50
C LYS A 238 -15.57 -7.08 18.26
N LYS A 239 -15.82 -6.94 19.57
CA LYS A 239 -15.19 -5.91 20.40
C LYS A 239 -13.71 -6.20 20.61
N TYR A 240 -13.36 -7.47 20.82
CA TYR A 240 -11.96 -7.88 20.96
C TYR A 240 -11.16 -7.62 19.68
N PHE A 241 -11.69 -7.94 18.49
CA PHE A 241 -10.99 -7.64 17.24
C PHE A 241 -10.72 -6.15 17.04
N ARG A 242 -11.65 -5.27 17.45
CA ARG A 242 -11.44 -3.82 17.39
C ARG A 242 -10.31 -3.37 18.31
N TYR A 243 -10.26 -3.88 19.54
CA TYR A 243 -9.19 -3.56 20.49
C TYR A 243 -7.85 -4.13 20.03
N SER A 244 -7.82 -5.38 19.55
CA SER A 244 -6.61 -5.99 18.99
C SER A 244 -6.09 -5.18 17.80
N LEU A 245 -6.98 -4.73 16.90
CA LEU A 245 -6.59 -3.89 15.77
C LEU A 245 -6.03 -2.56 16.24
N ALA A 246 -6.68 -1.88 17.20
CA ALA A 246 -6.17 -0.63 17.76
C ALA A 246 -4.77 -0.80 18.38
N VAL A 247 -4.55 -1.86 19.15
CA VAL A 247 -3.25 -2.16 19.77
C VAL A 247 -2.19 -2.45 18.70
N ILE A 248 -2.51 -3.29 17.72
CA ILE A 248 -1.56 -3.65 16.66
C ILE A 248 -1.21 -2.44 15.80
N VAL A 249 -2.16 -1.54 15.53
CA VAL A 249 -1.88 -0.28 14.81
C VAL A 249 -0.86 0.57 15.56
N VAL A 250 -0.98 0.72 16.88
CA VAL A 250 -0.02 1.48 17.70
C VAL A 250 1.36 0.81 17.69
N ILE A 251 1.41 -0.53 17.83
CA ILE A 251 2.66 -1.29 17.74
C ILE A 251 3.31 -1.11 16.36
N THR A 252 2.51 -1.19 15.28
CA THR A 252 3.01 -1.04 13.91
C THR A 252 3.51 0.38 13.65
N ALA A 253 2.86 1.40 14.21
CA ALA A 253 3.30 2.79 14.08
C ALA A 253 4.69 3.01 14.68
N ALA A 254 4.99 2.36 15.81
CA ALA A 254 6.31 2.43 16.45
C ALA A 254 7.45 1.80 15.62
N LEU A 255 7.13 0.97 14.62
CA LEU A 255 8.13 0.41 13.69
C LEU A 255 8.51 1.39 12.59
N PHE A 256 7.57 2.24 12.17
CA PHE A 256 7.78 3.19 11.06
C PHE A 256 8.27 4.56 11.53
N LEU A 257 7.89 4.95 12.73
CA LEU A 257 8.16 6.27 13.24
C LEU A 257 8.96 6.15 14.54
N LYS A 258 10.04 6.92 14.65
CA LYS A 258 10.85 7.04 15.86
C LYS A 258 10.89 8.49 16.29
N PHE A 259 10.61 8.74 17.56
CA PHE A 259 10.82 10.05 18.15
C PHE A 259 12.23 10.04 18.75
N ASP A 260 13.21 10.55 18.01
CA ASP A 260 14.60 10.61 18.46
C ASP A 260 14.79 11.80 19.43
N SER A 261 14.62 11.53 20.72
CA SER A 261 14.98 12.45 21.79
C SER A 261 15.45 11.67 23.01
N SER A 262 16.52 12.14 23.65
CA SER A 262 17.07 11.56 24.89
C SER A 262 16.09 11.57 26.07
N TYR A 263 15.01 12.33 25.98
CA TYR A 263 13.97 12.43 27.01
C TYR A 263 12.77 11.49 26.78
N ILE A 264 12.72 10.81 25.63
CA ILE A 264 11.60 9.94 25.25
C ILE A 264 11.97 8.49 25.59
N THR A 265 11.42 8.02 26.71
CA THR A 265 11.49 6.59 27.08
C THR A 265 10.48 5.78 26.26
N THR A 266 10.67 4.45 26.15
CA THR A 266 9.84 3.57 25.32
C THR A 266 8.34 3.68 25.62
N ASN A 267 7.95 3.82 26.89
CA ASN A 267 6.54 3.97 27.27
C ASN A 267 5.96 5.33 26.85
N VAL A 268 6.74 6.41 27.00
CA VAL A 268 6.35 7.75 26.54
C VAL A 268 6.22 7.76 25.02
N GLN A 269 7.09 7.03 24.32
CA GLN A 269 7.03 6.89 22.86
C GLN A 269 5.70 6.29 22.39
N TYR A 270 5.21 5.22 23.03
CA TYR A 270 3.91 4.63 22.69
C TYR A 270 2.73 5.58 22.95
N VAL A 271 2.80 6.38 24.03
CA VAL A 271 1.77 7.40 24.31
C VAL A 271 1.76 8.46 23.22
N LEU A 272 2.93 8.98 22.84
CA LEU A 272 3.07 9.96 21.76
C LEU A 272 2.58 9.40 20.42
N TRP A 273 2.81 8.11 20.14
CA TRP A 273 2.25 7.46 18.95
C TRP A 273 0.73 7.41 18.99
N ALA A 274 0.15 6.98 20.11
CA ALA A 274 -1.29 6.95 20.28
C ALA A 274 -1.90 8.35 20.11
N GLU A 275 -1.31 9.37 20.72
CA GLU A 275 -1.75 10.76 20.59
C GLU A 275 -1.64 11.27 19.15
N SER A 276 -0.52 11.00 18.47
CA SER A 276 -0.30 11.41 17.07
C SER A 276 -1.31 10.75 16.14
N LEU A 277 -1.56 9.45 16.31
CA LEU A 277 -2.57 8.72 15.53
C LEU A 277 -3.99 9.20 15.82
N VAL A 278 -4.30 9.53 17.08
CA VAL A 278 -5.60 10.09 17.47
C VAL A 278 -5.80 11.51 16.91
N ALA A 279 -4.76 12.34 16.92
CA ALA A 279 -4.78 13.67 16.32
C ALA A 279 -4.99 13.57 14.79
N LEU A 280 -4.24 12.68 14.13
CA LEU A 280 -4.37 12.44 12.70
C LEU A 280 -5.74 11.86 12.35
N PHE A 281 -6.28 10.97 13.19
CA PHE A 281 -7.66 10.50 13.14
C PHE A 281 -8.66 11.65 13.20
N ALA A 282 -8.50 12.59 14.13
CA ALA A 282 -9.40 13.72 14.30
C ALA A 282 -9.39 14.62 13.06
N VAL A 283 -8.21 14.88 12.49
CA VAL A 283 -8.05 15.69 11.27
C VAL A 283 -8.67 15.00 10.05
N LEU A 284 -8.31 13.74 9.77
CA LEU A 284 -8.85 12.99 8.63
C LEU A 284 -10.39 12.92 8.68
N ARG A 285 -10.94 12.70 9.88
CA ARG A 285 -12.39 12.63 10.08
C ARG A 285 -13.07 13.98 9.95
N PHE A 286 -12.53 15.02 10.57
CA PHE A 286 -13.11 16.37 10.54
C PHE A 286 -13.17 16.90 9.11
N LEU A 287 -12.10 16.70 8.34
CA LEU A 287 -11.99 17.13 6.95
C LEU A 287 -12.61 16.13 5.95
N LYS A 288 -13.06 14.96 6.41
CA LYS A 288 -13.60 13.86 5.57
C LYS A 288 -12.65 13.43 4.45
N LEU A 289 -11.35 13.44 4.72
CA LEU A 289 -10.33 13.09 3.74
C LEU A 289 -10.17 11.57 3.61
N THR A 290 -9.91 11.11 2.38
CA THR A 290 -9.43 9.76 2.11
C THR A 290 -7.96 9.62 2.52
N ALA A 291 -7.48 8.39 2.70
CA ALA A 291 -6.07 8.13 2.97
C ALA A 291 -5.14 8.67 1.88
N ILE A 292 -5.59 8.65 0.63
CA ILE A 292 -4.84 9.14 -0.53
C ILE A 292 -4.75 10.68 -0.50
N GLU A 293 -5.84 11.37 -0.18
CA GLU A 293 -5.83 12.84 -0.02
C GLU A 293 -4.99 13.26 1.19
N GLY A 294 -5.13 12.55 2.32
CA GLY A 294 -4.29 12.75 3.50
C GLY A 294 -2.80 12.52 3.19
N TYR A 295 -2.50 11.51 2.37
CA TYR A 295 -1.15 11.22 1.86
C TYR A 295 -0.57 12.41 1.09
N PHE A 296 -1.31 12.99 0.13
CA PHE A 296 -0.84 14.15 -0.62
C PHE A 296 -0.66 15.40 0.26
N ILE A 297 -1.60 15.64 1.18
CA ILE A 297 -1.52 16.77 2.11
C ILE A 297 -0.28 16.63 3.00
N MET A 298 -0.01 15.42 3.52
CA MET A 298 1.15 15.20 4.37
C MET A 298 2.46 15.34 3.61
N ILE A 299 2.56 14.83 2.37
CA ILE A 299 3.74 15.08 1.52
C ILE A 299 3.98 16.59 1.34
N LEU A 300 2.93 17.36 1.05
CA LEU A 300 3.04 18.81 0.89
C LEU A 300 3.49 19.49 2.19
N LEU A 301 2.90 19.13 3.33
CA LEU A 301 3.28 19.66 4.64
C LEU A 301 4.70 19.29 5.03
N SER A 302 5.17 18.08 4.69
CA SER A 302 6.55 17.65 4.91
C SER A 302 7.53 18.46 4.08
N ILE A 303 7.24 18.68 2.79
CA ILE A 303 8.07 19.50 1.90
C ILE A 303 8.13 20.96 2.38
N ILE A 304 7.00 21.50 2.84
CA ILE A 304 6.94 22.87 3.39
C ILE A 304 7.72 22.94 4.71
N GLY A 305 7.48 21.98 5.62
CA GLY A 305 8.09 21.96 6.93
C GLY A 305 9.61 21.71 6.90
N SER A 306 10.10 20.87 5.99
CA SER A 306 11.54 20.65 5.82
C SER A 306 12.25 21.89 5.27
N LYS A 307 11.63 22.62 4.34
CA LYS A 307 12.15 23.92 3.85
C LYS A 307 12.21 25.01 4.92
N ILE A 308 11.37 24.91 5.95
CA ILE A 308 11.34 25.85 7.08
C ILE A 308 12.24 25.35 8.24
N GLY A 309 12.84 24.16 8.12
CA GLY A 309 13.70 23.55 9.16
C GLY A 309 12.92 22.97 10.35
N MET A 310 11.62 22.71 10.19
CA MET A 310 10.77 22.12 11.23
C MET A 310 10.85 20.59 11.27
N PHE A 311 11.23 19.95 10.17
CA PHE A 311 11.51 18.52 10.09
C PHE A 311 12.97 18.35 9.67
N ILE A 312 13.73 17.60 10.47
CA ILE A 312 15.13 17.21 10.20
C ILE A 312 15.11 15.87 9.46
#